data_AF-A0A7X2SSZ7-F1
#
_entry.id   AF-A0A7X2SSZ7-F1
#
_cell.length_a   1.000
_cell.length_b   1.000
_cell.length_c   1.000
_cell.angle_alpha   90.00
_cell.angle_beta   90.00
_cell.angle_gamma   90.00
#
_symmetry.space_group_name_H-M   'P 1'
#
loop_
_entity.id
_entity.type
_entity.pdbx_description
1 polymer ?
#
loop_
_entity_poly.entity_id
_entity_poly.type
_entity_poly.pdbx_seq_one_letter_code
_entity_poly.pdbx_strand_id
1 'polypeptide(L)' 'MIDNYLLEELVAFSEHKTLAAAAKYLNVTQPTITRGMQKIENELQVTLFNRQKNRITLTDVGKVAAIEAKKVLA' A
#
# COMPACT_ATOMS: atom_id res chain seq x y z
N MET A 1 -6.52 -12.60 8.60
CA MET A 1 -5.34 -12.17 9.38
C MET A 1 -4.49 -11.39 8.41
N ILE A 2 -4.08 -10.16 8.74
CA ILE A 2 -3.32 -9.33 7.82
C ILE A 2 -1.88 -9.81 7.82
N ASP A 3 -1.36 -10.14 6.64
CA ASP A 3 0.03 -10.54 6.48
C ASP A 3 0.96 -9.32 6.54
N ASN A 4 2.09 -9.42 7.25
CA ASN A 4 3.03 -8.29 7.42
C ASN A 4 3.50 -7.66 6.09
N TYR A 5 3.67 -8.48 5.04
CA TYR A 5 4.09 -7.96 3.73
C TYR A 5 3.09 -6.94 3.16
N LEU A 6 1.80 -7.05 3.49
CA LEU A 6 0.78 -6.08 3.06
C LEU A 6 0.97 -4.71 3.72
N LEU A 7 1.40 -4.71 4.99
CA LEU A 7 1.73 -3.48 5.71
C LEU A 7 3.02 -2.86 5.13
N GLU A 8 4.02 -3.68 4.81
CA GLU A 8 5.26 -3.24 4.17
C GLU A 8 4.99 -2.59 2.81
N GLU A 9 4.15 -3.21 1.97
CA GLU A 9 3.75 -2.67 0.67
C GLU A 9 2.99 -1.33 0.80
N LEU A 10 2.11 -1.20 1.79
CA LEU A 10 1.39 0.05 2.08
C LEU A 10 2.36 1.16 2.52
N VAL A 11 3.28 0.86 3.42
CA VAL A 11 4.31 1.82 3.88
C VAL A 11 5.22 2.22 2.73
N ALA A 12 5.73 1.26 1.96
CA ALA A 12 6.58 1.52 0.79
C ALA A 12 5.86 2.42 -0.24
N PHE A 13 4.58 2.17 -0.52
CA PHE A 13 3.82 3.06 -1.40
C PHE A 13 3.64 4.45 -0.84
N SER A 14 3.37 4.57 0.47
CA SER A 14 3.26 5.87 1.14
C SER A 14 4.54 6.69 1.01
N GLU A 15 5.71 6.07 1.08
CA GLU A 15 7.01 6.74 0.99
C GLU A 15 7.42 7.03 -0.47
N HIS A 16 7.19 6.10 -1.39
CA HIS A 16 7.67 6.17 -2.78
C HIS A 16 6.64 6.65 -3.80
N LYS A 17 5.38 6.85 -3.40
CA LYS A 17 4.27 7.49 -4.15
C LYS A 17 3.80 6.80 -5.44
N THR A 18 4.55 5.84 -5.99
CA THR A 18 4.19 5.10 -7.19
C THR A 18 4.35 3.61 -6.97
N LEU A 19 3.51 2.81 -7.65
CA LEU A 19 3.60 1.35 -7.59
C LEU A 19 4.96 0.84 -8.04
N ALA A 20 5.52 1.43 -9.10
CA ALA A 20 6.82 1.03 -9.64
C ALA A 20 7.97 1.35 -8.67
N ALA A 21 7.95 2.52 -8.02
CA ALA A 21 8.99 2.88 -7.06
C ALA A 21 8.89 2.05 -5.78
N ALA A 22 7.68 1.77 -5.27
CA ALA A 22 7.48 0.89 -4.12
C ALA A 22 7.93 -0.55 -4.43
N ALA A 23 7.58 -1.07 -5.61
CA ALA A 23 8.01 -2.40 -6.06
C ALA A 23 9.53 -2.50 -6.15
N LYS A 24 10.18 -1.48 -6.73
CA LYS A 24 11.64 -1.40 -6.82
C LYS A 24 12.29 -1.37 -5.44
N TYR A 25 11.72 -0.62 -4.49
CA TYR A 25 12.23 -0.54 -3.12
C TYR A 25 12.16 -1.89 -2.40
N LEU A 26 11.03 -2.60 -2.53
CA LEU A 26 10.82 -3.91 -1.91
C LEU A 26 11.44 -5.08 -2.69
N ASN A 27 12.13 -4.81 -3.80
CA ASN A 27 12.69 -5.82 -4.71
C ASN A 27 11.64 -6.85 -5.18
N VAL A 28 10.45 -6.38 -5.52
CA VAL A 28 9.35 -7.18 -6.07
C VAL A 28 8.84 -6.60 -7.39
N THR A 29 7.92 -7.29 -8.04
CA THR A 29 7.31 -6.80 -9.28
C THR A 29 6.18 -5.82 -9.00
N GLN A 30 5.93 -4.87 -9.91
CA GLN A 30 4.78 -3.97 -9.80
C GLN A 30 3.42 -4.69 -9.71
N PRO A 31 3.17 -5.80 -10.43
CA PRO A 31 1.97 -6.63 -10.23
C PRO A 31 1.84 -7.18 -8.81
N THR A 32 2.94 -7.49 -8.12
CA THR A 32 2.93 -7.93 -6.72
C THR A 32 2.30 -6.86 -5.83
N ILE A 33 2.84 -5.62 -5.86
CA ILE A 33 2.31 -4.48 -5.09
C ILE A 33 0.85 -4.21 -5.44
N THR A 34 0.50 -4.27 -6.74
CA THR A 34 -0.88 -4.00 -7.19
C THR A 34 -1.87 -4.99 -6.57
N ARG A 35 -1.49 -6.28 -6.50
CA ARG A 35 -2.31 -7.33 -5.88
C ARG A 35 -2.37 -7.19 -4.37
N GLY A 36 -1.26 -6.88 -3.70
CA GLY A 36 -1.26 -6.71 -2.25
C GLY A 36 -2.04 -5.48 -1.81
N MET A 37 -1.97 -4.37 -2.54
CA MET A 37 -2.86 -3.22 -2.31
C MET A 37 -4.35 -3.55 -2.37
N GLN A 38 -4.76 -4.36 -3.37
CA GLN A 38 -6.14 -4.81 -3.44
C GLN A 38 -6.48 -5.76 -2.28
N LYS A 39 -5.54 -6.62 -1.90
CA LYS A 39 -5.71 -7.57 -0.81
C LYS A 39 -5.89 -6.85 0.54
N ILE A 40 -5.08 -5.84 0.85
CA ILE A 40 -5.20 -5.09 2.12
C ILE A 40 -6.51 -4.29 2.19
N GLU A 41 -6.97 -3.68 1.09
CA GLU A 41 -8.29 -3.03 1.03
C GLU A 41 -9.41 -4.05 1.28
N ASN A 42 -9.31 -5.26 0.71
CA ASN A 42 -10.28 -6.33 0.91
C ASN A 42 -10.24 -6.89 2.34
N GLU A 43 -9.07 -7.03 2.96
CA GLU A 43 -8.98 -7.54 4.33
C GLU A 43 -9.48 -6.53 5.37
N LEU A 44 -9.24 -5.24 5.13
CA LEU A 44 -9.71 -4.16 5.99
C LEU A 44 -11.14 -3.70 5.68
N GLN A 45 -11.72 -4.16 4.57
CA GLN A 45 -13.04 -3.73 4.06
C GLN A 45 -13.14 -2.20 3.93
N VAL A 46 -12.06 -1.56 3.46
CA VAL A 46 -11.96 -0.10 3.35
C VAL A 46 -11.16 0.30 2.11
N THR A 47 -11.53 1.44 1.52
CA THR A 47 -10.79 2.02 0.40
C THR A 47 -9.62 2.85 0.90
N LEU A 48 -8.40 2.38 0.66
CA LEU A 48 -7.15 3.06 1.01
C LEU A 48 -6.57 3.84 -0.16
N PHE A 49 -6.95 3.51 -1.39
CA PHE A 49 -6.37 4.11 -2.60
C PHE A 49 -7.44 4.78 -3.49
N ASN A 50 -7.18 6.03 -3.86
CA ASN A 50 -7.88 6.72 -4.94
C ASN A 50 -7.22 6.36 -6.27
N ARG A 51 -7.97 5.72 -7.17
CA ARG A 51 -7.50 5.32 -8.51
C ARG A 51 -8.12 6.24 -9.57
N GLN A 52 -7.29 7.09 -10.16
CA GLN A 52 -7.63 7.92 -11.31
C GLN A 52 -6.89 7.39 -12.55
N LYS A 53 -7.36 7.78 -13.75
CA LYS A 53 -6.91 7.22 -15.05
C LYS A 53 -5.39 7.02 -15.17
N ASN A 54 -4.59 7.95 -14.65
CA ASN A 54 -3.13 7.92 -14.71
C ASN A 54 -2.45 8.11 -13.33
N ARG A 55 -3.20 8.05 -12.23
CA ARG A 55 -2.66 8.38 -10.90
C ARG A 55 -3.31 7.56 -9.81
N ILE A 56 -2.50 7.00 -8.93
CA ILE A 56 -2.96 6.37 -7.69
C ILE A 56 -2.43 7.21 -6.54
N THR A 57 -3.30 7.54 -5.58
CA THR A 57 -2.93 8.24 -4.35
C THR A 57 -3.63 7.59 -3.16
N LEU A 58 -3.13 7.83 -1.94
CA LEU A 58 -3.86 7.40 -0.75
C LEU A 58 -5.14 8.23 -0.55
N THR A 59 -6.18 7.61 -0.01
CA THR A 59 -7.30 8.30 0.66
C THR A 59 -6.81 8.88 1.99
N ASP A 60 -7.63 9.68 2.68
CA ASP A 60 -7.25 10.15 4.03
C ASP A 60 -7.14 8.99 5.01
N VAL A 61 -8.02 7.99 4.89
CA VAL A 61 -7.92 6.73 5.65
C VAL A 61 -6.64 5.97 5.26
N GLY A 62 -6.30 5.92 3.98
CA GLY A 62 -5.05 5.32 3.48
C GLY A 62 -3.79 5.94 4.08
N LYS A 63 -3.76 7.26 4.26
CA LYS A 63 -2.64 7.97 4.91
C LYS A 63 -2.51 7.56 6.38
N VAL A 64 -3.63 7.53 7.12
CA VAL A 64 -3.65 7.10 8.52
C VAL A 64 -3.22 5.64 8.64
N ALA A 65 -3.76 4.75 7.80
CA ALA A 65 -3.41 3.34 7.78
C ALA A 65 -1.90 3.14 7.53
N ALA A 66 -1.29 3.90 6.63
CA ALA A 66 0.15 3.82 6.39
C ALA A 66 0.99 4.28 7.60
N ILE A 67 0.53 5.29 8.34
CA ILE A 67 1.18 5.75 9.57
C ILE A 67 1.11 4.66 10.64
N GLU A 68 -0.06 4.05 10.84
CA GLU A 68 -0.22 2.98 11.83
C GLU A 68 0.55 1.71 11.43
N ALA A 69 0.52 1.34 10.14
CA ALA A 69 1.31 0.23 9.60
C ALA A 69 2.81 0.41 9.89
N LYS A 70 3.34 1.63 9.73
CA LYS A 70 4.73 1.95 10.04
C LYS A 70 5.07 1.79 11.52
N LYS A 71 4.14 2.06 12.43
CA LYS A 71 4.33 1.82 13.87
C LYS A 71 4.31 0.34 14.22
N VAL A 72 3.48 -0.45 13.55
CA VAL A 72 3.36 -1.90 13.77
C VAL A 72 4.60 -2.66 13.28
N LEU A 73 5.26 -2.17 12.23
CA LEU A 73 6.48 -2.78 11.67
C LEU A 73 7.78 -2.37 12.39
N ALA A 74 7.71 -1.45 13.37
CA ALA A 74 8.85 -0.97 14.15
C ALA A 74 9.09 -1.85 15.39
#